data_AF-A0A7K7QUD6-F1
#
_entry.id   AF-A0A7K7QUD6-F1
#
_cell.length_a   1.000
_cell.length_b   1.000
_cell.length_c   1.000
_cell.angle_alpha   90.00
_cell.angle_beta   90.00
_cell.angle_gamma   90.00
#
_symmetry.space_group_name_H-M   'P 1'
#
loop_
_entity.id
_entity.type
_entity.pdbx_description
1 polymer ?
#
loop_
_entity_poly.entity_id
_entity_poly.type
_entity_poly.pdbx_seq_one_letter_code
_entity_poly.pdbx_strand_id
1 'polypeptide(L)'
;AVKQLWGDGDHVAEIDDMMSEQKAIHGQKAKSVWDLLRDRAVRWQLITLFLIISCIQLIGINVVYFYAYSIFTKAGIPPAQIHYVSLGVGTTEILSTVLCVTGRRTLLWKSYTVMALALGLLTVTLFLQDSFFWVPYCSVALVFIFIMSFGIGPGGVVCPLITEIFIQSYRPAAYVFNGVTNWIQLFILGLVFPFIV
;
A
#
# COMPACT_ATOMS: atom_id res chain seq x y z
N ALA A 1 -20.11 6.49 -26.78
CA ALA A 1 -19.77 6.57 -25.34
C ALA A 1 -19.02 7.86 -25.00
N VAL A 2 -17.86 8.16 -25.60
CA VAL A 2 -17.03 9.34 -25.28
C VAL A 2 -17.77 10.68 -25.46
N LYS A 3 -18.42 10.91 -26.61
CA LYS A 3 -19.29 12.10 -26.84
C LYS A 3 -20.44 12.26 -25.83
N GLN A 4 -20.87 11.16 -25.21
CA GLN A 4 -22.00 11.14 -24.28
C GLN A 4 -21.56 11.51 -22.85
N LEU A 5 -20.28 11.31 -22.51
CA LEU A 5 -19.71 11.61 -21.20
C LEU A 5 -19.10 13.02 -21.13
N TRP A 6 -18.61 13.56 -22.25
CA TRP A 6 -17.75 14.76 -22.26
C TRP A 6 -18.41 16.03 -22.85
N GLY A 7 -19.65 15.94 -23.32
CA GLY A 7 -20.39 17.06 -23.93
C GLY A 7 -19.85 17.51 -25.30
N ASP A 8 -20.50 18.50 -25.92
CA ASP A 8 -20.15 19.09 -27.23
C ASP A 8 -18.92 20.04 -27.15
N GLY A 9 -17.86 19.59 -26.47
CA GLY A 9 -16.55 20.24 -26.50
C GLY A 9 -15.70 19.73 -27.66
N ASP A 10 -14.73 20.55 -28.09
CA ASP A 10 -13.79 20.20 -29.17
C ASP A 10 -12.69 19.27 -28.66
N HIS A 11 -13.09 18.04 -28.30
CA HIS A 11 -12.22 16.99 -27.74
C HIS A 11 -11.49 16.19 -28.82
N VAL A 12 -11.42 16.72 -30.05
CA VAL A 12 -10.88 16.02 -31.21
C VAL A 12 -9.40 15.70 -31.01
N ALA A 13 -8.64 16.59 -30.37
CA ALA A 13 -7.22 16.37 -30.05
C ALA A 13 -7.01 15.25 -29.02
N GLU A 14 -7.79 15.22 -27.92
CA GLU A 14 -7.67 14.16 -26.92
C GLU A 14 -8.19 12.81 -27.44
N ILE A 15 -9.23 12.82 -28.29
CA ILE A 15 -9.72 11.60 -28.95
C ILE A 15 -8.69 11.09 -29.96
N ASP A 16 -7.99 11.97 -30.68
CA ASP A 16 -6.93 11.58 -31.62
C ASP A 16 -5.70 11.05 -30.87
N ASP A 17 -5.32 11.66 -29.75
CA ASP A 17 -4.27 11.14 -28.86
C ASP A 17 -4.65 9.77 -28.29
N MET A 18 -5.88 9.60 -27.78
CA MET A 18 -6.39 8.30 -27.31
C MET A 18 -6.43 7.26 -28.43
N MET A 19 -6.80 7.65 -29.64
CA MET A 19 -6.80 6.76 -30.81
C MET A 19 -5.38 6.44 -31.29
N SER A 20 -4.43 7.36 -31.16
CA SER A 20 -3.02 7.14 -31.48
C SER A 20 -2.37 6.19 -30.47
N GLU A 21 -2.67 6.34 -29.17
CA GLU A 21 -2.29 5.38 -28.12
C GLU A 21 -2.95 4.03 -28.37
N GLN A 22 -4.25 4.01 -28.67
CA GLN A 22 -4.97 2.76 -28.95
C GLN A 22 -4.41 2.04 -30.18
N LYS A 23 -4.00 2.77 -31.23
CA LYS A 23 -3.32 2.23 -32.42
C LYS A 23 -1.90 1.74 -32.09
N ALA A 24 -1.15 2.45 -31.24
CA ALA A 24 0.15 2.00 -30.75
C ALA A 24 0.05 0.74 -29.88
N ILE A 25 -1.06 0.59 -29.13
CA ILE A 25 -1.37 -0.57 -28.29
C ILE A 25 -1.88 -1.75 -29.13
N HIS A 26 -2.64 -1.51 -30.22
CA HIS A 26 -3.24 -2.57 -31.04
C HIS A 26 -2.23 -3.52 -31.69
N GLY A 27 -0.94 -3.14 -31.73
CA GLY A 27 0.17 -3.99 -32.20
C GLY A 27 1.14 -4.47 -31.11
N GLN A 28 1.04 -3.97 -29.88
CA GLN A 28 1.94 -4.36 -28.78
C GLN A 28 1.30 -5.44 -27.92
N LYS A 29 1.71 -6.69 -28.10
CA LYS A 29 1.39 -7.78 -27.16
C LYS A 29 1.88 -7.38 -25.76
N ALA A 30 1.06 -7.65 -24.74
CA ALA A 30 1.49 -7.53 -23.35
C ALA A 30 2.81 -8.30 -23.18
N LYS A 31 3.85 -7.59 -22.76
CA LYS A 31 5.19 -8.17 -22.67
C LYS A 31 5.24 -9.15 -21.51
N SER A 32 5.99 -10.24 -21.68
CA SER A 32 6.12 -11.26 -20.65
C SER A 32 6.93 -10.72 -19.45
N VAL A 33 6.77 -11.33 -18.28
CA VAL A 33 7.60 -11.04 -17.09
C VAL A 33 9.09 -11.26 -17.39
N TRP A 34 9.41 -12.23 -18.26
CA TRP A 34 10.77 -12.47 -18.73
C TRP A 34 11.31 -11.33 -19.60
N ASP A 35 10.48 -10.72 -20.43
CA ASP A 35 10.86 -9.58 -21.26
C ASP A 35 11.09 -8.34 -20.39
N LEU A 36 10.26 -8.15 -19.36
CA LEU A 36 10.39 -7.10 -18.36
C LEU A 36 11.75 -7.18 -17.64
N LEU A 37 12.12 -8.36 -17.14
CA LEU A 37 13.41 -8.56 -16.44
C LEU A 37 14.63 -8.44 -17.35
N ARG A 38 14.49 -8.78 -18.63
CA ARG A 38 15.60 -8.80 -19.60
C ARG A 38 15.85 -7.42 -20.21
N ASP A 39 14.81 -6.63 -20.42
CA ASP A 39 14.90 -5.32 -21.06
C ASP A 39 15.68 -4.33 -20.19
N ARG A 40 16.75 -3.77 -20.78
CA ARG A 40 17.66 -2.85 -20.10
C ARG A 40 17.03 -1.46 -19.89
N ALA A 41 16.03 -1.10 -20.69
CA ALA A 41 15.36 0.20 -20.60
C ALA A 41 14.53 0.36 -19.32
N VAL A 42 13.94 -0.73 -18.83
CA VAL A 42 13.05 -0.73 -17.65
C VAL A 42 13.74 -1.18 -16.36
N ARG A 43 15.04 -1.50 -16.38
CA ARG A 43 15.76 -1.98 -15.19
C ARG A 43 15.71 -1.02 -14.02
N TRP A 44 15.94 0.27 -14.28
CA TRP A 44 15.88 1.28 -13.22
C TRP A 44 14.48 1.45 -12.65
N GLN A 45 13.45 1.30 -13.48
CA GLN A 45 12.04 1.30 -13.05
C GLN A 45 11.75 0.09 -12.16
N LEU A 46 12.24 -1.10 -12.52
CA LEU A 46 12.08 -2.32 -11.72
C LEU A 46 12.83 -2.26 -10.40
N ILE A 47 14.07 -1.76 -10.39
CA ILE A 47 14.85 -1.59 -9.17
C ILE A 47 14.14 -0.61 -8.22
N THR A 48 13.63 0.50 -8.76
CA THR A 48 12.88 1.49 -7.96
C THR A 48 11.60 0.88 -7.39
N LEU A 49 10.84 0.15 -8.20
CA LEU A 49 9.64 -0.56 -7.76
C LEU A 49 9.98 -1.57 -6.64
N PHE A 50 11.01 -2.40 -6.85
CA PHE A 50 11.46 -3.38 -5.87
C PHE A 50 11.88 -2.73 -4.55
N LEU A 51 12.64 -1.63 -4.61
CA LEU A 51 13.05 -0.87 -3.42
C LEU A 51 11.85 -0.32 -2.67
N ILE A 52 10.89 0.27 -3.37
CA ILE A 52 9.69 0.85 -2.76
C ILE A 52 8.86 -0.23 -2.06
N ILE A 53 8.59 -1.36 -2.73
CA ILE A 53 7.86 -2.49 -2.14
C ILE A 53 8.59 -3.02 -0.90
N SER A 54 9.92 -3.18 -1.00
CA SER A 54 10.73 -3.65 0.12
C SER A 54 10.67 -2.70 1.31
N CYS A 55 10.79 -1.39 1.08
CA CYS A 55 10.67 -0.38 2.13
C CYS A 55 9.28 -0.45 2.80
N ILE A 56 8.21 -0.58 2.02
CA ILE A 56 6.84 -0.68 2.55
C ILE A 56 6.67 -1.94 3.39
N GLN A 57 7.23 -3.05 2.94
CA GLN A 57 7.18 -4.29 3.69
C GLN A 57 7.97 -4.18 5.01
N LEU A 58 9.12 -3.50 5.00
CA LEU A 58 9.96 -3.26 6.17
C LEU A 58 9.34 -2.30 7.20
N ILE A 59 8.35 -1.49 6.82
CA ILE A 59 7.52 -0.73 7.79
C ILE A 59 6.82 -1.69 8.76
N GLY A 60 6.65 -2.97 8.40
CA GLY A 60 6.17 -4.01 9.30
C GLY A 60 4.65 -4.10 9.38
N ILE A 61 3.92 -3.54 8.42
CA ILE A 61 2.44 -3.58 8.42
C ILE A 61 1.90 -5.02 8.48
N ASN A 62 2.54 -5.97 7.79
CA ASN A 62 2.13 -7.37 7.79
C ASN A 62 2.41 -8.07 9.13
N VAL A 63 3.49 -7.70 9.80
CA VAL A 63 3.78 -8.17 11.17
C VAL A 63 2.71 -7.66 12.12
N VAL A 64 2.37 -6.36 12.04
CA VAL A 64 1.30 -5.77 12.84
C VAL A 64 -0.02 -6.50 12.58
N TYR A 65 -0.36 -6.85 11.34
CA TYR A 65 -1.56 -7.63 11.05
C TYR A 65 -1.54 -9.03 11.67
N PHE A 66 -0.43 -9.76 11.60
CA PHE A 66 -0.32 -11.09 12.22
C PHE A 66 -0.48 -11.04 13.74
N TYR A 67 0.09 -10.01 14.38
CA TYR A 67 0.08 -9.88 15.83
C TYR A 67 -1.09 -9.04 16.37
N ALA A 68 -1.81 -8.31 15.53
CA ALA A 68 -2.96 -7.51 15.94
C ALA A 68 -3.98 -8.36 16.70
N TYR A 69 -4.29 -9.57 16.22
CA TYR A 69 -5.18 -10.50 16.91
C TYR A 69 -4.70 -10.84 18.33
N SER A 70 -3.41 -11.15 18.48
CA SER A 70 -2.81 -11.48 19.77
C SER A 70 -2.82 -10.26 20.71
N ILE A 71 -2.52 -9.07 20.18
CA ILE A 71 -2.55 -7.80 20.93
C ILE A 71 -3.98 -7.49 21.40
N PHE A 72 -4.99 -7.63 20.54
CA PHE A 72 -6.40 -7.38 20.89
C PHE A 72 -6.91 -8.38 21.94
N THR A 73 -6.53 -9.65 21.81
CA THR A 73 -6.92 -10.69 22.76
C THR A 73 -6.27 -10.47 24.14
N LYS A 74 -4.98 -10.11 24.18
CA LYS A 74 -4.28 -9.73 25.42
C LYS A 74 -4.84 -8.46 26.06
N ALA A 75 -5.40 -7.55 25.26
CA ALA A 75 -6.09 -6.35 25.75
C ALA A 75 -7.52 -6.62 26.25
N GLY A 76 -8.00 -7.87 26.21
CA GLY A 76 -9.34 -8.24 26.69
C GLY A 76 -10.48 -7.89 25.73
N ILE A 77 -10.17 -7.60 24.46
CA ILE A 77 -11.20 -7.28 23.46
C ILE A 77 -11.85 -8.58 22.95
N PRO A 78 -13.19 -8.69 22.95
CA PRO A 78 -13.88 -9.87 22.43
C PRO A 78 -13.55 -10.11 20.95
N PRO A 79 -13.31 -11.36 20.52
CA PRO A 79 -12.94 -11.68 19.14
C PRO A 79 -14.00 -11.27 18.11
N ALA A 80 -15.27 -11.12 18.53
CA ALA A 80 -16.37 -10.64 17.68
C ALA A 80 -16.15 -9.20 17.16
N GLN A 81 -15.33 -8.39 17.84
CA GLN A 81 -15.09 -6.99 17.46
C GLN A 81 -13.95 -6.82 16.44
N ILE A 82 -13.23 -7.89 16.11
CA ILE A 82 -12.05 -7.83 15.22
C ILE A 82 -12.46 -7.45 13.79
N HIS A 83 -13.68 -7.80 13.36
CA HIS A 83 -14.22 -7.41 12.06
C HIS A 83 -14.34 -5.88 11.89
N TYR A 84 -14.49 -5.11 12.97
CA TYR A 84 -14.51 -3.65 12.91
C TYR A 84 -13.15 -3.07 12.51
N VAL A 85 -12.04 -3.78 12.77
CA VAL A 85 -10.70 -3.37 12.35
C VAL A 85 -10.64 -3.32 10.82
N SER A 86 -11.05 -4.42 10.16
CA SER A 86 -11.09 -4.51 8.70
C SER A 86 -12.00 -3.46 8.07
N LEU A 87 -13.14 -3.16 8.70
CA LEU A 87 -14.04 -2.08 8.27
C LEU A 87 -13.36 -0.70 8.37
N GLY A 88 -12.62 -0.47 9.45
CA GLY A 88 -11.81 0.73 9.65
C GLY A 88 -10.74 0.90 8.56
N VAL A 89 -10.01 -0.18 8.23
CA VAL A 89 -9.01 -0.17 7.16
C VAL A 89 -9.63 0.25 5.83
N GLY A 90 -10.70 -0.43 5.40
CA GLY A 90 -11.37 -0.12 4.14
C GLY A 90 -11.91 1.32 4.09
N THR A 91 -12.44 1.82 5.21
CA THR A 91 -12.89 3.22 5.33
C THR A 91 -11.73 4.20 5.15
N THR A 92 -10.57 3.91 5.74
CA THR A 92 -9.38 4.77 5.60
C THR A 92 -8.76 4.75 4.21
N GLU A 93 -8.85 3.64 3.48
CA GLU A 93 -8.40 3.55 2.08
C GLU A 93 -9.30 4.39 1.14
N ILE A 94 -10.62 4.36 1.36
CA ILE A 94 -11.55 5.22 0.62
C ILE A 94 -11.24 6.69 0.92
N LEU A 95 -11.05 7.04 2.19
CA LEU A 95 -10.70 8.40 2.59
C LEU A 95 -9.34 8.83 2.01
N SER A 96 -8.35 7.93 1.97
CA SER A 96 -7.06 8.15 1.32
C SER A 96 -7.23 8.59 -0.12
N THR A 97 -8.10 7.90 -0.85
CA THR A 97 -8.33 8.13 -2.28
C THR A 97 -8.94 9.51 -2.50
N VAL A 98 -9.92 9.90 -1.66
CA VAL A 98 -10.54 11.23 -1.69
C VAL A 98 -9.56 12.33 -1.27
N LEU A 99 -8.68 12.09 -0.31
CA LEU A 99 -7.68 13.10 0.12
C LEU A 99 -6.53 13.24 -0.90
N CYS A 100 -6.29 12.22 -1.73
CA CYS A 100 -5.21 12.22 -2.71
C CYS A 100 -5.33 13.37 -3.74
N VAL A 101 -6.55 13.81 -4.07
CA VAL A 101 -6.78 14.98 -4.95
C VAL A 101 -6.30 16.31 -4.35
N THR A 102 -6.13 16.41 -3.02
CA THR A 102 -5.77 17.67 -2.35
C THR A 102 -4.26 17.86 -2.13
N GLY A 103 -3.43 16.83 -2.37
CA GLY A 103 -1.97 16.95 -2.30
C GLY A 103 -1.26 15.71 -1.77
N ARG A 104 -0.80 14.86 -2.70
CA ARG A 104 -0.16 13.56 -2.40
C ARG A 104 1.11 13.66 -1.54
N ARG A 105 1.95 14.68 -1.76
CA ARG A 105 3.24 14.83 -1.04
C ARG A 105 3.05 15.19 0.44
N THR A 106 2.13 16.10 0.74
CA THR A 106 1.85 16.54 2.11
C THR A 106 1.18 15.42 2.92
N LEU A 107 0.29 14.65 2.27
CA LEU A 107 -0.38 13.51 2.89
C LEU A 107 0.61 12.40 3.26
N LEU A 108 1.58 12.10 2.39
CA LEU A 108 2.65 11.15 2.65
C LEU A 108 3.52 11.56 3.84
N TRP A 109 3.99 12.82 3.87
CA TRP A 109 4.82 13.29 4.99
C TRP A 109 4.08 13.22 6.33
N LYS A 110 2.79 13.59 6.36
CA LYS A 110 1.96 13.51 7.56
C LYS A 110 1.76 12.06 8.01
N SER A 111 1.41 11.16 7.10
CA SER A 111 1.20 9.74 7.42
C SER A 111 2.46 9.07 7.95
N TYR A 112 3.62 9.26 7.30
CA TYR A 112 4.90 8.74 7.81
C TYR A 112 5.25 9.28 9.21
N THR A 113 4.99 10.56 9.47
CA THR A 113 5.24 11.15 10.80
C THR A 113 4.36 10.51 11.88
N VAL A 114 3.06 10.34 11.60
CA VAL A 114 2.12 9.71 12.53
C VAL A 114 2.49 8.24 12.76
N MET A 115 2.90 7.51 11.72
CA MET A 115 3.32 6.11 11.83
C MET A 115 4.59 5.96 12.69
N ALA A 116 5.59 6.81 12.49
CA ALA A 116 6.81 6.80 13.30
C ALA A 116 6.51 7.09 14.77
N LEU A 117 5.65 8.08 15.04
CA LEU A 117 5.23 8.43 16.40
C LEU A 117 4.40 7.31 17.05
N ALA A 118 3.49 6.69 16.30
CA ALA A 118 2.68 5.57 16.77
C ALA A 118 3.54 4.34 17.12
N LEU A 119 4.53 3.99 16.29
CA LEU A 119 5.47 2.90 16.57
C LEU A 119 6.36 3.21 17.78
N GLY A 120 6.85 4.45 17.90
CA GLY A 120 7.64 4.88 19.06
C GLY A 120 6.85 4.77 20.36
N LEU A 121 5.61 5.27 20.36
CA LEU A 121 4.71 5.16 21.51
C LEU A 121 4.34 3.69 21.80
N LEU A 122 4.09 2.89 20.77
CA LEU A 122 3.76 1.47 20.92
C LEU A 122 4.92 0.69 21.57
N THR A 123 6.16 1.02 21.21
CA THR A 123 7.35 0.44 21.84
C THR A 123 7.38 0.79 23.33
N VAL A 124 7.14 2.05 23.69
CA VAL A 124 7.07 2.50 25.10
C VAL A 124 5.93 1.82 25.85
N THR A 125 4.73 1.70 25.27
CA THR A 125 3.60 1.05 25.93
C THR A 125 3.85 -0.45 26.12
N LEU A 126 4.53 -1.13 25.20
CA LEU A 126 4.94 -2.53 25.40
C LEU A 126 5.92 -2.68 26.57
N PHE A 127 6.87 -1.77 26.75
CA PHE A 127 7.78 -1.78 27.91
C PHE A 127 7.05 -1.54 29.24
N LEU A 128 5.97 -0.75 29.25
CA LEU A 128 5.21 -0.42 30.46
C LEU A 128 4.01 -1.35 30.69
N GLN A 129 3.86 -2.40 29.89
CA GLN A 129 2.67 -3.25 29.87
C GLN A 129 2.43 -3.96 31.22
N ASP A 130 3.50 -4.34 31.93
CA ASP A 130 3.41 -5.01 33.24
C ASP A 130 3.17 -4.05 34.41
N SER A 131 3.27 -2.73 34.19
CA SER A 131 3.15 -1.73 35.25
C SER A 131 1.73 -1.20 35.45
N PHE A 132 0.89 -1.15 34.40
CA PHE A 132 -0.42 -0.49 34.46
C PHE A 132 -1.50 -1.20 33.64
N PHE A 133 -2.68 -1.36 34.22
CA PHE A 133 -3.82 -2.07 33.61
C PHE A 133 -4.43 -1.37 32.38
N TRP A 134 -4.21 -0.06 32.19
CA TRP A 134 -4.75 0.71 31.05
C TRP A 134 -3.87 0.66 29.81
N VAL A 135 -2.60 0.25 29.94
CA VAL A 135 -1.59 0.27 28.87
C VAL A 135 -1.93 -0.65 27.68
N PRO A 136 -2.54 -1.83 27.87
CA PRO A 136 -3.02 -2.64 26.75
C PRO A 136 -4.05 -1.91 25.87
N TYR A 137 -4.99 -1.16 26.46
CA TYR A 137 -5.99 -0.38 25.70
C TYR A 137 -5.34 0.74 24.87
N CYS A 138 -4.33 1.42 25.42
CA CYS A 138 -3.55 2.40 24.68
C CYS A 138 -2.80 1.77 23.50
N SER A 139 -2.22 0.58 23.70
CA SER A 139 -1.51 -0.14 22.63
C SER A 139 -2.43 -0.52 21.48
N VAL A 140 -3.68 -0.94 21.78
CA VAL A 140 -4.71 -1.18 20.77
C VAL A 140 -5.01 0.08 19.95
N ALA A 141 -5.23 1.22 20.61
CA ALA A 141 -5.50 2.48 19.93
C ALA A 141 -4.32 2.90 19.03
N LEU A 142 -3.08 2.70 19.47
CA LEU A 142 -1.88 3.00 18.70
C LEU A 142 -1.73 2.09 17.47
N VAL A 143 -2.01 0.79 17.60
CA VAL A 143 -2.05 -0.15 16.47
C VAL A 143 -3.09 0.31 15.45
N PHE A 144 -4.28 0.72 15.89
CA PHE A 144 -5.32 1.25 15.02
C PHE A 144 -4.87 2.51 14.28
N ILE A 145 -4.30 3.49 14.98
CA ILE A 145 -3.78 4.72 14.39
C ILE A 145 -2.68 4.41 13.36
N PHE A 146 -1.81 3.44 13.66
CA PHE A 146 -0.77 2.99 12.74
C PHE A 146 -1.36 2.39 11.45
N ILE A 147 -2.32 1.47 11.57
CA ILE A 147 -2.98 0.84 10.40
C ILE A 147 -3.73 1.88 9.56
N MET A 148 -4.49 2.77 10.20
CA MET A 148 -5.21 3.86 9.52
C MET A 148 -4.26 4.80 8.79
N SER A 149 -3.14 5.18 9.42
CA SER A 149 -2.13 6.05 8.81
C SER A 149 -1.42 5.38 7.64
N PHE A 150 -1.19 4.06 7.72
CA PHE A 150 -0.65 3.27 6.61
C PHE A 150 -1.60 3.29 5.40
N GLY A 151 -2.90 3.08 5.63
CA GLY A 151 -3.91 3.11 4.57
C GLY A 151 -3.98 4.46 3.85
N ILE A 152 -3.93 5.56 4.61
CA ILE A 152 -3.97 6.95 4.09
C ILE A 152 -2.71 7.35 3.31
N GLY A 153 -1.56 6.76 3.65
CA GLY A 153 -0.27 7.14 3.06
C GLY A 153 0.26 6.09 2.10
N PRO A 154 1.15 5.19 2.57
CA PRO A 154 1.80 4.20 1.72
C PRO A 154 0.82 3.32 0.92
N GLY A 155 -0.26 2.86 1.55
CA GLY A 155 -1.23 1.95 0.91
C GLY A 155 -1.88 2.55 -0.33
N GLY A 156 -2.46 3.76 -0.20
CA GLY A 156 -3.10 4.45 -1.31
C GLY A 156 -2.15 4.92 -2.41
N VAL A 157 -0.87 5.17 -2.10
CA VAL A 157 0.10 5.74 -3.06
C VAL A 157 0.74 4.69 -3.96
N VAL A 158 0.85 3.43 -3.52
CA VAL A 158 1.57 2.36 -4.25
C VAL A 158 0.79 1.87 -5.46
N CYS A 159 -0.53 1.74 -5.33
CA CYS A 159 -1.41 1.30 -6.41
C CYS A 159 -1.26 2.14 -7.69
N PRO A 160 -1.38 3.49 -7.65
CA PRO A 160 -1.17 4.33 -8.83
C PRO A 160 0.30 4.43 -9.24
N LEU A 161 1.24 4.26 -8.32
CA LEU A 161 2.67 4.37 -8.63
C LEU A 161 3.14 3.33 -9.65
N ILE A 162 2.62 2.10 -9.59
CA ILE A 162 2.96 1.05 -10.57
C ILE A 162 2.51 1.47 -11.98
N THR A 163 1.33 2.07 -12.10
CA THR A 163 0.81 2.56 -13.39
C THR A 163 1.51 3.81 -13.89
N GLU A 164 2.05 4.64 -13.01
CA GLU A 164 2.81 5.85 -13.35
C GLU A 164 4.23 5.53 -13.82
N ILE A 165 4.88 4.53 -13.23
CA ILE A 165 6.26 4.15 -13.57
C ILE A 165 6.32 3.34 -14.87
N PHE A 166 5.35 2.45 -15.11
CA PHE A 166 5.37 1.53 -16.25
C PHE A 166 4.41 1.94 -17.35
N ILE A 167 4.92 1.93 -18.59
CA ILE A 167 4.08 2.04 -19.80
C ILE A 167 3.08 0.89 -19.88
N GLN A 168 1.95 1.13 -20.54
CA GLN A 168 0.79 0.23 -20.62
C GLN A 168 1.17 -1.24 -20.90
N SER A 169 2.09 -1.47 -21.84
CA SER A 169 2.52 -2.80 -22.28
C SER A 169 3.27 -3.62 -21.22
N TYR A 170 3.87 -2.96 -20.22
CA TYR A 170 4.61 -3.59 -19.13
C TYR A 170 3.82 -3.67 -17.81
N ARG A 171 2.69 -2.96 -17.68
CA ARG A 171 1.90 -2.91 -16.43
C ARG A 171 1.47 -4.31 -15.93
N PRO A 172 0.92 -5.22 -16.76
CA PRO A 172 0.52 -6.54 -16.28
C PRO A 172 1.70 -7.34 -15.72
N ALA A 173 2.85 -7.29 -16.40
CA ALA A 173 4.06 -7.97 -15.96
C ALA A 173 4.62 -7.36 -14.66
N ALA A 174 4.56 -6.04 -14.52
CA ALA A 174 4.98 -5.33 -13.30
C ALA A 174 4.08 -5.67 -12.11
N TYR A 175 2.77 -5.82 -12.29
CA TYR A 175 1.85 -6.28 -11.24
C TYR A 175 2.17 -7.71 -10.77
N VAL A 176 2.46 -8.62 -11.70
CA VAL A 176 2.86 -9.99 -11.36
C VAL A 176 4.18 -9.98 -10.57
N PHE A 177 5.17 -9.22 -11.04
CA PHE A 177 6.44 -9.08 -10.33
C PHE A 177 6.28 -8.49 -8.92
N ASN A 178 5.47 -7.44 -8.78
CA ASN A 178 5.12 -6.84 -7.50
C ASN A 178 4.45 -7.86 -6.57
N GLY A 179 3.47 -8.61 -7.07
CA GLY A 179 2.80 -9.65 -6.31
C GLY A 179 3.76 -10.73 -5.82
N VAL A 180 4.55 -11.32 -6.73
CA VAL A 180 5.54 -12.36 -6.39
C VAL A 180 6.53 -11.85 -5.35
N THR A 181 7.06 -10.64 -5.54
CA THR A 181 7.99 -10.02 -4.59
C THR A 181 7.34 -9.83 -3.21
N ASN A 182 6.11 -9.31 -3.17
CA ASN A 182 5.38 -9.10 -1.93
C ASN A 182 5.14 -10.41 -1.17
N TRP A 183 4.71 -11.47 -1.86
CA TRP A 183 4.50 -12.79 -1.28
C TRP A 183 5.80 -13.41 -0.75
N ILE A 184 6.91 -13.28 -1.48
CA ILE A 184 8.23 -13.77 -1.02
C ILE A 184 8.65 -13.03 0.25
N GLN A 185 8.51 -11.70 0.30
CA GLN A 185 8.89 -10.94 1.48
C GLN A 185 7.97 -11.22 2.67
N LEU A 186 6.67 -11.45 2.42
CA LEU A 186 5.72 -11.88 3.44
C LEU A 186 6.12 -13.24 4.03
N PHE A 187 6.51 -14.19 3.17
CA PHE A 187 6.99 -15.50 3.60
C PHE A 187 8.26 -15.40 4.45
N ILE A 188 9.24 -14.60 4.01
CA ILE A 188 10.47 -14.37 4.77
C ILE A 188 10.16 -13.76 6.14
N LEU A 189 9.30 -12.74 6.20
CA LEU A 189 8.90 -12.14 7.47
C LEU A 189 8.16 -13.13 8.37
N GLY A 190 7.25 -13.92 7.82
CA GLY A 190 6.54 -14.96 8.57
C GLY A 190 7.48 -16.02 9.16
N LEU A 191 8.58 -16.34 8.47
CA LEU A 191 9.60 -17.26 8.97
C LEU A 191 10.54 -16.63 9.99
N VAL A 192 11.00 -15.40 9.76
CA VAL A 192 12.03 -14.74 10.60
C VAL A 192 11.43 -14.20 11.89
N PHE A 193 10.20 -13.70 11.86
CA PHE A 193 9.61 -13.00 12.99
C PHE A 193 9.46 -13.85 14.27
N PRO A 194 9.08 -15.15 14.20
CA PRO A 194 9.08 -16.03 15.37
C PRO A 194 10.45 -16.28 16.02
N PHE A 195 11.56 -15.99 15.33
CA PHE A 195 12.90 -16.07 15.93
C PHE A 195 13.33 -14.77 16.61
N ILE A 196 12.63 -13.65 16.36
CA ILE A 196 12.93 -12.34 16.92
C ILE A 196 12.12 -12.08 18.21
N VAL A 197 10.89 -12.60 18.29
CA VAL A 197 9.97 -12.48 19.44
C VAL A 197 10.05 -13.72 20.32
#